data_AF-A0A661ZZ95-F1
#
_entry.id   AF-A0A661ZZ95-F1
#
_cell.length_a   1.000
_cell.length_b   1.000
_cell.length_c   1.000
_cell.angle_alpha   90.00
_cell.angle_beta   90.00
_cell.angle_gamma   90.00
#
_symmetry.space_group_name_H-M   'P 1'
#
loop_
_entity.id
_entity.type
_entity.pdbx_description
1 polymer ?
#
loop_
_entity_poly.entity_id
_entity_poly.type
_entity_poly.pdbx_seq_one_letter_code
_entity_poly.pdbx_strand_id
1 'polypeptide(L)'
;MKKLISVLVLSFLMIQPMFAQNGQLKRTIKAVNVEQVTVSEQNQSPKTSSDWEMDFEDIDDFSLEFNPWTVIDGDQGQTYGITDVSFPHSEEPMAFIAFNPATTTPSLSADEALQPNSGNRFGACFSTAVAPKKNDDWLISPQLILGSNSSLSFFVKSYTSEYGLEKYAVAVSTEGNEIVDFEAITDVLLAPAAEWTHKTIDLSVYDQDTVYVAINCVSEDSFIFMIDDIVVNTTLGIANRDAIKVKVFPNPVSETVFVEAEYAIENIEITDNSGRLLFSKSYNDRAVSIDISELANGIYFLKLTTVKGSVVKKIQKR
;
A
#
# COMPACT_ATOMS: atom_id res chain seq x y z
N MET A 1 -45.95 -56.98 -29.84
CA MET A 1 -45.21 -56.18 -30.83
C MET A 1 -43.93 -55.69 -30.17
N LYS A 2 -42.80 -55.98 -30.84
CA LYS A 2 -41.39 -55.51 -30.73
C LYS A 2 -41.00 -54.60 -29.55
N LYS A 3 -39.85 -54.71 -28.88
CA LYS A 3 -38.68 -55.65 -28.83
C LYS A 3 -37.76 -55.02 -27.74
N LEU A 4 -37.28 -55.77 -26.73
CA LEU A 4 -35.87 -56.26 -26.55
C LEU A 4 -34.85 -55.11 -26.30
N ILE A 5 -33.86 -55.11 -25.38
CA ILE A 5 -33.06 -56.14 -24.66
C ILE A 5 -32.15 -55.34 -23.67
N SER A 6 -32.01 -55.68 -22.37
CA SER A 6 -31.04 -56.64 -21.75
C SER A 6 -29.57 -56.19 -21.90
N VAL A 7 -28.60 -56.29 -20.97
CA VAL A 7 -28.18 -57.26 -19.93
C VAL A 7 -27.18 -56.46 -19.02
N LEU A 8 -27.18 -56.51 -17.67
CA LEU A 8 -26.39 -57.39 -16.76
C LEU A 8 -24.89 -57.58 -17.18
N VAL A 9 -23.85 -57.74 -16.35
CA VAL A 9 -23.59 -57.78 -14.89
C VAL A 9 -22.07 -58.10 -14.72
N LEU A 10 -21.49 -57.81 -13.54
CA LEU A 10 -20.24 -58.39 -12.97
C LEU A 10 -18.90 -58.05 -13.71
N SER A 11 -17.72 -57.98 -13.09
CA SER A 11 -17.20 -58.56 -11.85
C SER A 11 -15.76 -58.05 -11.57
N PHE A 12 -15.39 -58.01 -10.28
CA PHE A 12 -14.07 -58.32 -9.67
C PHE A 12 -12.77 -57.74 -10.26
N LEU A 13 -12.04 -56.98 -9.43
CA LEU A 13 -10.57 -56.90 -9.52
C LEU A 13 -9.97 -57.43 -8.21
N MET A 14 -9.30 -58.60 -8.29
CA MET A 14 -8.35 -59.06 -7.29
C MET A 14 -7.00 -58.38 -7.52
N ILE A 15 -6.31 -58.07 -6.43
CA ILE A 15 -4.95 -57.54 -6.35
C ILE A 15 -3.95 -58.72 -6.40
N GLN A 16 -2.71 -58.41 -6.81
CA GLN A 16 -1.39 -59.02 -6.47
C GLN A 16 -0.61 -59.50 -7.74
N PRO A 17 0.75 -59.59 -7.71
CA PRO A 17 1.65 -58.47 -8.02
C PRO A 17 2.81 -58.88 -8.96
N MET A 18 3.82 -58.00 -9.05
CA MET A 18 5.25 -58.30 -9.17
C MET A 18 5.97 -58.32 -10.54
N PHE A 19 7.01 -57.49 -10.53
CA PHE A 19 8.36 -57.57 -11.12
C PHE A 19 8.61 -57.33 -12.61
N ALA A 20 9.50 -56.37 -12.81
CA ALA A 20 10.17 -55.97 -14.03
C ALA A 20 11.30 -56.91 -14.43
N GLN A 21 11.58 -57.05 -15.73
CA GLN A 21 12.86 -56.66 -16.35
C GLN A 21 12.85 -56.77 -17.89
N ASN A 22 13.31 -55.68 -18.52
CA ASN A 22 14.14 -55.51 -19.73
C ASN A 22 13.84 -56.26 -21.06
N GLY A 23 13.76 -55.47 -22.15
CA GLY A 23 14.29 -55.90 -23.46
C GLY A 23 13.47 -55.52 -24.71
N GLN A 24 13.56 -54.25 -25.12
CA GLN A 24 13.32 -53.63 -26.44
C GLN A 24 12.49 -54.33 -27.55
N LEU A 25 11.52 -53.58 -28.09
CA LEU A 25 11.11 -53.66 -29.51
C LEU A 25 10.68 -52.27 -30.03
N LYS A 26 11.38 -51.81 -31.10
CA LYS A 26 11.10 -50.59 -31.87
C LYS A 26 9.67 -50.58 -32.42
N ARG A 27 8.97 -49.44 -32.32
CA ARG A 27 7.80 -49.13 -33.17
C ARG A 27 7.85 -47.70 -33.71
N THR A 28 7.62 -47.64 -35.01
CA THR A 28 7.49 -46.48 -35.90
C THR A 28 6.55 -45.41 -35.34
N ILE A 29 7.02 -44.16 -35.26
CA ILE A 29 6.21 -42.99 -34.88
C ILE A 29 5.62 -42.40 -36.17
N LYS A 30 4.29 -42.38 -36.27
CA LYS A 30 3.58 -41.50 -37.20
C LYS A 30 3.76 -40.06 -36.69
N ALA A 31 4.24 -39.17 -37.54
CA ALA A 31 4.35 -37.75 -37.23
C ALA A 31 2.96 -37.20 -36.88
N VAL A 32 2.79 -36.78 -35.63
CA VAL A 32 1.68 -35.93 -35.19
C VAL A 32 2.12 -34.51 -35.51
N ASN A 33 1.30 -33.79 -36.27
CA ASN A 33 1.51 -32.39 -36.56
C ASN A 33 1.32 -31.62 -35.25
N VAL A 34 2.41 -31.16 -34.65
CA VAL A 34 2.36 -30.28 -33.48
C VAL A 34 2.24 -28.88 -34.01
N GLU A 35 1.01 -28.33 -34.03
CA GLU A 35 0.86 -26.88 -34.07
C GLU A 35 1.62 -26.32 -32.88
N GLN A 36 2.59 -25.45 -33.16
CA GLN A 36 3.25 -24.67 -32.13
C GLN A 36 2.20 -23.74 -31.54
N VAL A 37 1.64 -24.14 -30.39
CA VAL A 37 0.96 -23.22 -29.49
C VAL A 37 2.05 -22.32 -28.92
N THR A 38 2.21 -21.14 -29.51
CA THR A 38 2.96 -20.05 -28.91
C THR A 38 2.19 -19.62 -27.67
N VAL A 39 2.57 -20.15 -26.51
CA VAL A 39 2.20 -19.56 -25.23
C VAL A 39 3.01 -18.27 -25.11
N SER A 40 2.38 -17.14 -25.45
CA SER A 40 2.87 -15.84 -24.99
C SER A 40 2.68 -15.81 -23.48
N GLU A 41 3.74 -16.02 -22.73
CA GLU A 41 3.78 -15.60 -21.33
C GLU A 41 3.50 -14.09 -21.30
N GLN A 42 2.26 -13.71 -20.94
CA GLN A 42 1.98 -12.38 -20.42
C GLN A 42 2.62 -12.33 -19.04
N ASN A 43 3.94 -12.13 -19.01
CA ASN A 43 4.66 -11.76 -17.80
C ASN A 43 4.36 -10.27 -17.54
N GLN A 44 3.11 -9.96 -17.24
CA GLN A 44 2.78 -8.68 -16.61
C GLN A 44 3.10 -8.86 -15.14
N SER A 45 4.10 -8.12 -14.66
CA SER A 45 4.20 -7.81 -13.23
C SER A 45 2.82 -7.40 -12.72
N PRO A 46 2.44 -7.71 -11.46
CA PRO A 46 1.26 -7.10 -10.87
C PRO A 46 1.36 -5.60 -11.11
N LYS A 47 0.38 -5.03 -11.81
CA LYS A 47 0.31 -3.58 -11.91
C LYS A 47 -0.05 -3.09 -10.50
N THR A 48 0.78 -2.24 -9.92
CA THR A 48 0.64 -1.78 -8.55
C THR A 48 0.72 -0.27 -8.56
N SER A 49 -0.30 0.39 -8.04
CA SER A 49 -0.19 1.80 -7.69
C SER A 49 0.92 1.98 -6.64
N SER A 50 1.48 3.19 -6.55
CA SER A 50 2.48 3.46 -5.52
C SER A 50 1.80 3.49 -4.14
N ASP A 51 2.54 3.19 -3.08
CA ASP A 51 1.99 3.27 -1.73
C ASP A 51 1.44 4.68 -1.40
N TRP A 52 2.01 5.70 -2.06
CA TRP A 52 1.74 7.11 -1.80
C TRP A 52 0.77 7.76 -2.79
N GLU A 53 0.46 7.10 -3.91
CA GLU A 53 -0.37 7.67 -4.97
C GLU A 53 -1.30 6.64 -5.63
N MET A 54 -2.46 7.11 -6.06
CA MET A 54 -3.44 6.32 -6.81
C MET A 54 -4.09 7.21 -7.88
N ASP A 55 -3.70 6.98 -9.13
CA ASP A 55 -4.30 7.59 -10.34
C ASP A 55 -5.16 6.58 -11.14
N PHE A 56 -5.34 5.36 -10.61
CA PHE A 56 -6.11 4.26 -11.22
C PHE A 56 -5.59 3.72 -12.56
N GLU A 57 -4.52 4.27 -13.13
CA GLU A 57 -4.06 3.89 -14.47
C GLU A 57 -3.32 2.55 -14.51
N ASP A 58 -2.72 2.18 -13.38
CA ASP A 58 -2.15 0.86 -13.18
C ASP A 58 -3.21 -0.18 -12.76
N ILE A 59 -4.49 0.17 -12.67
CA ILE A 59 -5.56 -0.79 -12.36
C ILE A 59 -6.26 -1.23 -13.66
N ASP A 60 -6.61 -2.51 -13.75
CA ASP A 60 -7.40 -3.02 -14.87
C ASP A 60 -8.81 -2.40 -14.88
N ASP A 61 -9.35 -2.21 -16.09
CA ASP A 61 -10.69 -1.66 -16.26
C ASP A 61 -11.71 -2.47 -15.45
N PHE A 62 -12.53 -1.76 -14.68
CA PHE A 62 -13.59 -2.30 -13.84
C PHE A 62 -13.12 -3.24 -12.72
N SER A 63 -11.82 -3.24 -12.38
CA SER A 63 -11.31 -3.99 -11.23
C SER A 63 -11.94 -3.51 -9.93
N LEU A 64 -12.13 -4.44 -8.99
CA LEU A 64 -12.43 -4.20 -7.57
C LEU A 64 -11.21 -4.47 -6.67
N GLU A 65 -10.06 -4.81 -7.24
CA GLU A 65 -8.79 -5.06 -6.54
C GLU A 65 -7.79 -3.94 -6.83
N PHE A 66 -7.45 -3.15 -5.79
CA PHE A 66 -6.73 -1.87 -5.93
C PHE A 66 -5.30 -1.94 -5.39
N ASN A 67 -4.70 -3.14 -5.36
CA ASN A 67 -3.42 -3.39 -4.71
C ASN A 67 -2.33 -2.35 -5.06
N PRO A 68 -1.60 -1.82 -4.06
CA PRO A 68 -1.62 -2.18 -2.65
C PRO A 68 -2.74 -1.53 -1.81
N TRP A 69 -3.57 -0.67 -2.40
CA TRP A 69 -4.73 -0.07 -1.71
C TRP A 69 -5.84 -1.10 -1.49
N THR A 70 -6.61 -0.90 -0.44
CA THR A 70 -7.70 -1.78 -0.03
C THR A 70 -9.04 -1.08 -0.22
N VAL A 71 -10.02 -1.79 -0.75
CA VAL A 71 -11.42 -1.34 -0.77
C VAL A 71 -12.25 -2.22 0.16
N ILE A 72 -13.15 -1.62 0.94
CA ILE A 72 -14.05 -2.35 1.84
C ILE A 72 -15.47 -1.86 1.63
N ASP A 73 -16.36 -2.78 1.24
CA ASP A 73 -17.80 -2.58 1.11
C ASP A 73 -18.47 -2.83 2.48
N GLY A 74 -18.76 -1.75 3.19
CA GLY A 74 -19.31 -1.80 4.55
C GLY A 74 -20.83 -1.98 4.57
N ASP A 75 -21.56 -1.47 3.57
CA ASP A 75 -23.02 -1.62 3.51
C ASP A 75 -23.49 -2.89 2.78
N GLN A 76 -22.64 -3.49 1.95
CA GLN A 76 -22.90 -4.70 1.16
C GLN A 76 -24.14 -4.60 0.26
N GLY A 77 -24.56 -3.38 -0.05
CA GLY A 77 -25.76 -3.10 -0.80
C GLY A 77 -25.53 -3.17 -2.30
N GLN A 78 -26.53 -3.65 -3.04
CA GLN A 78 -26.50 -3.55 -4.49
C GLN A 78 -26.46 -2.09 -4.92
N THR A 79 -25.61 -1.76 -5.89
CA THR A 79 -25.41 -0.41 -6.40
C THR A 79 -26.45 -0.04 -7.47
N TYR A 80 -26.64 1.26 -7.73
CA TYR A 80 -27.31 1.70 -8.95
C TYR A 80 -26.46 1.41 -10.20
N GLY A 81 -27.13 1.10 -11.32
CA GLY A 81 -26.51 1.00 -12.64
C GLY A 81 -26.72 2.25 -13.49
N ILE A 82 -26.04 2.30 -14.64
CA ILE A 82 -26.28 3.33 -15.66
C ILE A 82 -27.27 2.77 -16.69
N THR A 83 -28.40 3.45 -16.88
CA THR A 83 -29.47 2.98 -17.79
C THR A 83 -28.93 2.79 -19.21
N ASP A 84 -29.28 1.65 -19.82
CA ASP A 84 -28.87 1.25 -21.18
C ASP A 84 -27.36 1.14 -21.40
N VAL A 85 -26.56 1.06 -20.32
CA VAL A 85 -25.11 0.84 -20.37
C VAL A 85 -24.73 -0.41 -19.59
N SER A 86 -23.90 -1.25 -20.19
CA SER A 86 -23.34 -2.45 -19.59
C SER A 86 -21.84 -2.29 -19.36
N PHE A 87 -21.40 -2.71 -18.17
CA PHE A 87 -20.00 -2.87 -17.78
C PHE A 87 -19.89 -3.96 -16.69
N PRO A 88 -18.71 -4.58 -16.50
CA PRO A 88 -18.48 -5.54 -15.41
C PRO A 88 -18.84 -4.96 -14.03
N HIS A 89 -19.39 -5.80 -13.14
CA HIS A 89 -19.80 -5.44 -11.77
C HIS A 89 -20.92 -4.38 -11.64
N SER A 90 -21.54 -3.94 -12.73
CA SER A 90 -22.70 -3.05 -12.66
C SER A 90 -23.83 -3.66 -11.81
N GLU A 91 -24.35 -2.89 -10.85
CA GLU A 91 -25.41 -3.28 -9.90
C GLU A 91 -25.05 -4.40 -8.90
N GLU A 92 -23.79 -4.84 -8.89
CA GLU A 92 -23.26 -5.72 -7.85
C GLU A 92 -22.92 -4.91 -6.59
N PRO A 93 -22.95 -5.51 -5.39
CA PRO A 93 -22.38 -4.91 -4.19
C PRO A 93 -20.87 -4.69 -4.33
N MET A 94 -20.43 -3.45 -4.13
CA MET A 94 -19.04 -3.04 -4.22
C MET A 94 -18.84 -1.66 -3.61
N ALA A 95 -17.64 -1.40 -3.08
CA ALA A 95 -17.27 -0.08 -2.57
C ALA A 95 -16.81 0.88 -3.69
N PHE A 96 -15.67 0.56 -4.31
CA PHE A 96 -15.11 1.33 -5.41
C PHE A 96 -14.76 0.43 -6.58
N ILE A 97 -14.92 0.96 -7.78
CA ILE A 97 -14.52 0.32 -9.04
C ILE A 97 -13.57 1.23 -9.82
N ALA A 98 -12.52 0.67 -10.43
CA ALA A 98 -11.63 1.39 -11.34
C ALA A 98 -12.34 1.61 -12.68
N PHE A 99 -13.13 2.67 -12.76
CA PHE A 99 -14.10 2.87 -13.82
C PHE A 99 -13.47 3.45 -15.08
N ASN A 100 -13.66 2.80 -16.23
CA ASN A 100 -13.24 3.31 -17.54
C ASN A 100 -14.47 3.60 -18.41
N PRO A 101 -14.88 4.86 -18.60
CA PRO A 101 -16.07 5.20 -19.39
C PRO A 101 -15.90 4.84 -20.87
N ALA A 102 -14.67 4.77 -21.39
CA ALA A 102 -14.44 4.49 -22.79
C ALA A 102 -14.73 3.02 -23.16
N THR A 103 -14.67 2.10 -22.20
CA THR A 103 -14.79 0.65 -22.44
C THR A 103 -16.13 0.05 -21.99
N THR A 104 -17.09 0.89 -21.59
CA THR A 104 -18.49 0.49 -21.39
C THR A 104 -19.19 0.14 -22.71
N THR A 105 -20.37 -0.49 -22.65
CA THR A 105 -21.21 -0.81 -23.83
C THR A 105 -22.64 -0.25 -23.69
N PRO A 106 -23.04 0.78 -24.47
CA PRO A 106 -22.21 1.56 -25.38
C PRO A 106 -21.14 2.36 -24.62
N SER A 107 -20.11 2.82 -25.36
CA SER A 107 -19.03 3.63 -24.79
C SER A 107 -19.58 4.95 -24.28
N LEU A 108 -19.20 5.31 -23.05
CA LEU A 108 -19.51 6.58 -22.40
C LEU A 108 -18.42 7.65 -22.61
N SER A 109 -17.49 7.44 -23.54
CA SER A 109 -16.46 8.44 -23.90
C SER A 109 -17.00 9.79 -24.39
N ALA A 110 -18.28 9.88 -24.74
CA ALA A 110 -18.96 11.12 -25.13
C ALA A 110 -19.68 11.82 -23.98
N ASP A 111 -19.79 11.19 -22.80
CA ASP A 111 -20.42 11.79 -21.63
C ASP A 111 -19.40 12.64 -20.86
N GLU A 112 -19.39 13.96 -21.11
CA GLU A 112 -18.47 14.91 -20.47
C GLU A 112 -18.56 14.90 -18.94
N ALA A 113 -19.70 14.52 -18.36
CA ALA A 113 -19.88 14.49 -16.91
C ALA A 113 -19.18 13.28 -16.26
N LEU A 114 -18.95 12.19 -17.01
CA LEU A 114 -18.36 10.94 -16.53
C LEU A 114 -16.94 10.68 -17.06
N GLN A 115 -16.19 11.73 -17.42
CA GLN A 115 -14.79 11.58 -17.83
C GLN A 115 -13.83 11.65 -16.62
N PRO A 116 -12.70 10.90 -16.66
CA PRO A 116 -11.68 10.96 -15.62
C PRO A 116 -11.07 12.36 -15.48
N ASN A 117 -10.44 12.66 -14.34
CA ASN A 117 -9.69 13.92 -14.18
C ASN A 117 -8.41 13.87 -15.01
N SER A 118 -7.73 12.71 -14.96
CA SER A 118 -6.53 12.42 -15.72
C SER A 118 -6.56 10.97 -16.25
N GLY A 119 -5.79 10.64 -17.28
CA GLY A 119 -5.75 9.26 -17.78
C GLY A 119 -7.06 8.75 -18.42
N ASN A 120 -7.38 7.48 -18.20
CA ASN A 120 -8.53 6.76 -18.76
C ASN A 120 -9.50 6.23 -17.69
N ARG A 121 -9.07 6.17 -16.42
CA ARG A 121 -9.82 5.62 -15.30
C ARG A 121 -9.87 6.60 -14.15
N PHE A 122 -10.83 6.34 -13.27
CA PHE A 122 -10.96 7.00 -11.97
C PHE A 122 -11.63 6.01 -11.01
N GLY A 123 -11.56 6.27 -9.71
CA GLY A 123 -12.31 5.52 -8.70
C GLY A 123 -13.78 5.97 -8.67
N ALA A 124 -14.71 5.03 -8.86
CA ALA A 124 -16.14 5.30 -8.77
C ALA A 124 -16.77 4.54 -7.59
N CYS A 125 -17.44 5.26 -6.69
CA CYS A 125 -18.35 4.69 -5.69
C CYS A 125 -19.78 4.94 -6.16
N PHE A 126 -20.52 3.88 -6.47
CA PHE A 126 -21.92 3.98 -6.90
C PHE A 126 -22.82 3.95 -5.68
N SER A 127 -23.86 4.79 -5.68
CA SER A 127 -24.76 4.84 -4.54
C SER A 127 -25.53 3.52 -4.40
N THR A 128 -25.63 3.02 -3.17
CA THR A 128 -26.40 1.82 -2.86
C THR A 128 -27.89 2.04 -3.13
N ALA A 129 -28.50 1.13 -3.89
CA ALA A 129 -29.92 1.14 -4.21
C ALA A 129 -30.77 0.48 -3.10
N VAL A 130 -30.12 -0.12 -2.09
CA VAL A 130 -30.76 -0.87 -1.01
C VAL A 130 -31.02 0.04 0.19
N ALA A 131 -32.27 0.07 0.69
CA ALA A 131 -32.63 0.87 1.87
C ALA A 131 -31.74 0.53 3.09
N PRO A 132 -31.17 1.54 3.80
CA PRO A 132 -31.55 2.96 3.80
C PRO A 132 -30.93 3.81 2.67
N LYS A 133 -30.26 3.17 1.70
CA LYS A 133 -29.56 3.80 0.57
C LYS A 133 -28.45 4.73 1.02
N LYS A 134 -27.65 4.25 1.97
CA LYS A 134 -26.52 4.98 2.52
C LYS A 134 -25.27 4.14 2.34
N ASN A 135 -24.31 4.69 1.61
CA ASN A 135 -23.03 4.06 1.41
C ASN A 135 -22.23 4.04 2.73
N ASP A 136 -21.46 2.98 2.91
CA ASP A 136 -20.38 2.89 3.90
C ASP A 136 -19.18 2.23 3.22
N ASP A 137 -18.63 2.93 2.22
CA ASP A 137 -17.69 2.37 1.26
C ASP A 137 -16.32 3.01 1.39
N TRP A 138 -15.31 2.18 1.63
CA TRP A 138 -13.99 2.64 2.04
C TRP A 138 -12.95 2.38 0.96
N LEU A 139 -12.15 3.40 0.65
CA LEU A 139 -10.91 3.31 -0.10
C LEU A 139 -9.75 3.66 0.84
N ILE A 140 -8.89 2.68 1.12
CA ILE A 140 -7.89 2.72 2.19
C ILE A 140 -6.49 2.58 1.60
N SER A 141 -5.59 3.49 1.99
CA SER A 141 -4.18 3.42 1.60
C SER A 141 -3.49 2.17 2.14
N PRO A 142 -2.32 1.79 1.62
CA PRO A 142 -1.38 0.94 2.34
C PRO A 142 -0.94 1.60 3.65
N GLN A 143 -0.16 0.88 4.47
CA GLN A 143 0.44 1.47 5.66
C GLN A 143 1.53 2.47 5.27
N LEU A 144 1.41 3.70 5.76
CA LEU A 144 2.32 4.80 5.45
C LEU A 144 3.09 5.22 6.69
N ILE A 145 4.37 5.55 6.53
CA ILE A 145 5.20 6.15 7.60
C ILE A 145 5.36 7.63 7.25
N LEU A 146 4.60 8.49 7.91
CA LEU A 146 4.61 9.92 7.62
C LEU A 146 5.90 10.58 8.11
N GLY A 147 6.38 11.55 7.34
CA GLY A 147 7.46 12.46 7.71
C GLY A 147 6.93 13.73 8.35
N SER A 148 7.30 14.88 7.79
CA SER A 148 6.86 16.20 8.23
C SER A 148 6.09 16.95 7.14
N ASN A 149 5.23 17.89 7.53
CA ASN A 149 4.35 18.64 6.62
C ASN A 149 3.45 17.71 5.80
N SER A 150 2.86 16.71 6.46
CA SER A 150 2.06 15.69 5.78
C SER A 150 0.67 16.21 5.39
N SER A 151 0.20 15.81 4.21
CA SER A 151 -1.15 16.10 3.72
C SER A 151 -1.63 15.03 2.75
N LEU A 152 -2.94 14.87 2.64
CA LEU A 152 -3.61 14.08 1.61
C LEU A 152 -4.23 15.03 0.59
N SER A 153 -3.98 14.80 -0.71
CA SER A 153 -4.63 15.51 -1.80
C SER A 153 -5.28 14.56 -2.80
N PHE A 154 -6.37 14.99 -3.42
CA PHE A 154 -7.12 14.21 -4.41
C PHE A 154 -8.11 15.12 -5.14
N PHE A 155 -8.63 14.66 -6.29
CA PHE A 155 -9.72 15.30 -7.00
C PHE A 155 -11.03 14.56 -6.75
N VAL A 156 -12.12 15.29 -6.55
CA VAL A 156 -13.46 14.71 -6.42
C VAL A 156 -14.46 15.36 -7.36
N LYS A 157 -15.47 14.60 -7.75
CA LYS A 157 -16.62 15.08 -8.51
C LYS A 157 -17.85 14.21 -8.24
N SER A 158 -19.03 14.81 -8.29
CA SER A 158 -20.29 14.07 -8.45
C SER A 158 -20.60 13.96 -9.93
N TYR A 159 -21.01 12.78 -10.41
CA TYR A 159 -21.43 12.67 -11.81
C TYR A 159 -22.59 13.62 -12.15
N THR A 160 -23.56 13.76 -11.25
CA THR A 160 -24.68 14.68 -11.39
C THR A 160 -25.04 15.33 -10.05
N SER A 161 -25.80 16.41 -10.10
CA SER A 161 -26.43 17.04 -8.92
C SER A 161 -27.93 16.80 -8.85
N GLU A 162 -28.50 16.09 -9.83
CA GLU A 162 -29.95 15.84 -9.95
C GLU A 162 -30.54 15.09 -8.74
N TYR A 163 -29.73 14.21 -8.13
CA TYR A 163 -30.10 13.40 -6.97
C TYR A 163 -29.45 13.88 -5.66
N GLY A 164 -28.92 15.10 -5.65
CA GLY A 164 -28.04 15.59 -4.60
C GLY A 164 -26.57 15.45 -4.98
N LEU A 165 -25.70 16.03 -4.14
CA LEU A 165 -24.26 15.92 -4.30
C LEU A 165 -23.75 14.75 -3.48
N GLU A 166 -22.74 14.09 -4.01
CA GLU A 166 -22.08 12.96 -3.38
C GLU A 166 -21.35 13.40 -2.11
N LYS A 167 -21.35 12.52 -1.11
CA LYS A 167 -20.82 12.79 0.22
C LYS A 167 -19.67 11.86 0.53
N TYR A 168 -18.65 12.41 1.16
CA TYR A 168 -17.50 11.63 1.60
C TYR A 168 -16.90 12.22 2.89
N ALA A 169 -16.13 11.42 3.61
CA ALA A 169 -15.31 11.85 4.73
C ALA A 169 -13.89 11.30 4.58
N VAL A 170 -12.92 11.96 5.22
CA VAL A 170 -11.56 11.44 5.33
C VAL A 170 -11.34 10.92 6.73
N ALA A 171 -10.72 9.76 6.84
CA ALA A 171 -10.43 9.11 8.11
C ALA A 171 -8.99 8.62 8.16
N VAL A 172 -8.46 8.46 9.37
CA VAL A 172 -7.10 7.97 9.62
C VAL A 172 -7.16 6.89 10.69
N SER A 173 -6.35 5.85 10.52
CA SER A 173 -6.07 4.85 11.55
C SER A 173 -4.57 4.86 11.89
N THR A 174 -4.24 4.73 13.18
CA THR A 174 -2.88 4.51 13.69
C THR A 174 -2.64 3.08 14.19
N GLU A 175 -3.65 2.21 14.05
CA GLU A 175 -3.64 0.82 14.53
C GLU A 175 -3.59 -0.15 13.33
N GLY A 176 -4.76 -0.60 12.86
CA GLY A 176 -4.92 -1.51 11.73
C GLY A 176 -5.68 -0.90 10.56
N ASN A 177 -6.03 -1.75 9.59
CA ASN A 177 -6.78 -1.36 8.39
C ASN A 177 -8.22 -1.91 8.39
N GLU A 178 -8.76 -2.27 9.55
CA GLU A 178 -10.18 -2.63 9.69
C GLU A 178 -11.02 -1.36 9.90
N ILE A 179 -12.26 -1.32 9.42
CA ILE A 179 -13.15 -0.13 9.50
C ILE A 179 -13.22 0.44 10.94
N VAL A 180 -13.23 -0.43 11.95
CA VAL A 180 -13.32 -0.04 13.36
C VAL A 180 -12.10 0.75 13.88
N ASP A 181 -10.97 0.64 13.20
CA ASP A 181 -9.71 1.30 13.60
C ASP A 181 -9.65 2.77 13.11
N PHE A 182 -10.56 3.17 12.22
CA PHE A 182 -10.55 4.48 11.59
C PHE A 182 -11.33 5.53 12.39
N GLU A 183 -10.69 6.68 12.58
CA GLU A 183 -11.32 7.89 13.11
C GLU A 183 -11.49 8.93 11.99
N ALA A 184 -12.71 9.48 11.84
CA ALA A 184 -12.96 10.55 10.89
C ALA A 184 -12.23 11.84 11.33
N ILE A 185 -11.46 12.43 10.40
CA ILE A 185 -10.69 13.66 10.63
C ILE A 185 -11.30 14.88 9.95
N THR A 186 -12.37 14.67 9.17
CA THR A 186 -13.19 15.72 8.58
C THR A 186 -14.65 15.54 8.99
N ASP A 187 -15.41 16.63 8.94
CA ASP A 187 -16.87 16.52 8.75
C ASP A 187 -17.19 15.85 7.41
N VAL A 188 -18.46 15.51 7.19
CA VAL A 188 -18.93 15.06 5.87
C VAL A 188 -18.79 16.21 4.86
N LEU A 189 -18.06 15.94 3.79
CA LEU A 189 -17.78 16.85 2.68
C LEU A 189 -18.68 16.54 1.49
N LEU A 190 -18.87 17.53 0.61
CA LEU A 190 -19.64 17.40 -0.63
C LEU A 190 -18.69 17.48 -1.84
N ALA A 191 -18.85 16.54 -2.77
CA ALA A 191 -18.21 16.61 -4.07
C ALA A 191 -19.04 17.50 -5.02
N PRO A 192 -18.44 18.46 -5.74
CA PRO A 192 -19.18 19.26 -6.73
C PRO A 192 -19.47 18.48 -8.00
N ALA A 193 -20.58 18.80 -8.69
CA ALA A 193 -20.92 18.18 -9.97
C ALA A 193 -20.39 18.91 -11.20
N ALA A 194 -20.09 20.21 -11.07
CA ALA A 194 -19.74 21.06 -12.21
C ALA A 194 -18.38 20.71 -12.84
N GLU A 195 -17.38 20.43 -12.00
CA GLU A 195 -16.00 20.20 -12.40
C GLU A 195 -15.24 19.43 -11.31
N TRP A 196 -14.20 18.71 -11.72
CA TRP A 196 -13.28 18.06 -10.81
C TRP A 196 -12.67 19.09 -9.86
N THR A 197 -12.78 18.84 -8.56
CA THR A 197 -12.34 19.78 -7.54
C THR A 197 -11.20 19.19 -6.73
N HIS A 198 -10.04 19.84 -6.77
CA HIS A 198 -8.90 19.48 -5.94
C HIS A 198 -9.20 19.74 -4.46
N LYS A 199 -8.85 18.76 -3.62
CA LYS A 199 -8.98 18.81 -2.16
C LYS A 199 -7.62 18.57 -1.52
N THR A 200 -7.42 19.19 -0.36
CA THR A 200 -6.23 18.98 0.46
C THR A 200 -6.67 18.90 1.92
N ILE A 201 -6.32 17.79 2.56
CA ILE A 201 -6.57 17.53 3.97
C ILE A 201 -5.23 17.53 4.70
N ASP A 202 -5.15 18.31 5.76
CA ASP A 202 -3.97 18.38 6.61
C ASP A 202 -3.83 17.09 7.41
N LEU A 203 -2.66 16.46 7.32
CA LEU A 203 -2.30 15.28 8.09
C LEU A 203 -1.17 15.58 9.08
N SER A 204 -0.79 16.85 9.26
CA SER A 204 0.36 17.24 10.08
C SER A 204 0.25 16.82 11.55
N VAL A 205 -0.97 16.60 12.06
CA VAL A 205 -1.19 16.04 13.39
C VAL A 205 -0.71 14.59 13.54
N TYR A 206 -0.54 13.88 12.43
CA TYR A 206 -0.01 12.53 12.32
C TYR A 206 1.43 12.50 11.77
N ASP A 207 2.10 13.66 11.68
CA ASP A 207 3.51 13.71 11.29
C ASP A 207 4.33 12.78 12.20
N GLN A 208 5.25 12.03 11.59
CA GLN A 208 6.09 11.03 12.25
C GLN A 208 5.40 9.73 12.71
N ASP A 209 4.09 9.60 12.52
CA ASP A 209 3.36 8.38 12.86
C ASP A 209 3.32 7.39 11.69
N THR A 210 2.97 6.14 12.02
CA THR A 210 2.62 5.11 11.04
C THR A 210 1.11 5.04 10.97
N VAL A 211 0.53 5.25 9.78
CA VAL A 211 -0.90 5.42 9.60
C VAL A 211 -1.44 4.67 8.39
N TYR A 212 -2.74 4.47 8.38
CA TYR A 212 -3.55 4.26 7.18
C TYR A 212 -4.43 5.49 6.97
N VAL A 213 -4.60 5.92 5.72
CA VAL A 213 -5.47 7.05 5.36
C VAL A 213 -6.59 6.52 4.48
N ALA A 214 -7.83 6.93 4.76
CA ALA A 214 -9.00 6.43 4.05
C ALA A 214 -9.92 7.55 3.56
N ILE A 215 -10.53 7.31 2.40
CA ILE A 215 -11.72 8.02 1.93
C ILE A 215 -12.91 7.11 2.18
N ASN A 216 -13.89 7.61 2.94
CA ASN A 216 -15.17 6.94 3.14
C ASN A 216 -16.25 7.65 2.30
N CYS A 217 -16.82 6.95 1.33
CA CYS A 217 -18.00 7.35 0.58
C CYS A 217 -19.24 7.11 1.44
N VAL A 218 -19.92 8.20 1.82
CA VAL A 218 -21.09 8.19 2.72
C VAL A 218 -22.32 8.80 2.05
N SER A 219 -22.39 8.69 0.72
CA SER A 219 -23.50 9.17 -0.09
C SER A 219 -24.83 8.54 0.34
N GLU A 220 -25.91 9.31 0.17
CA GLU A 220 -27.26 8.92 0.58
C GLU A 220 -28.22 9.15 -0.60
N ASP A 221 -28.68 8.06 -1.21
CA ASP A 221 -29.58 8.04 -2.39
C ASP A 221 -29.18 9.05 -3.48
N SER A 222 -27.88 9.09 -3.80
CA SER A 222 -27.29 9.94 -4.85
C SER A 222 -27.06 9.10 -6.11
N PHE A 223 -25.90 9.17 -6.76
CA PHE A 223 -25.61 8.31 -7.90
C PHE A 223 -24.16 7.80 -8.01
N ILE A 224 -23.19 8.66 -8.32
CA ILE A 224 -21.78 8.24 -8.53
C ILE A 224 -20.84 9.28 -7.94
N PHE A 225 -20.15 8.91 -6.86
CA PHE A 225 -18.98 9.60 -6.32
C PHE A 225 -17.74 9.24 -7.12
N MET A 226 -17.11 10.24 -7.72
CA MET A 226 -15.91 10.10 -8.54
C MET A 226 -14.71 10.66 -7.78
N ILE A 227 -13.62 9.90 -7.71
CA ILE A 227 -12.34 10.31 -7.11
C ILE A 227 -11.19 9.95 -8.03
N ASP A 228 -10.19 10.83 -8.11
CA ASP A 228 -9.03 10.65 -8.98
C ASP A 228 -7.78 11.33 -8.41
N ASP A 229 -6.60 10.94 -8.93
CA ASP A 229 -5.27 11.49 -8.60
C ASP A 229 -5.04 11.67 -7.09
N ILE A 230 -5.18 10.59 -6.32
CA ILE A 230 -4.97 10.58 -4.87
C ILE A 230 -3.47 10.58 -4.59
N VAL A 231 -2.99 11.48 -3.73
CA VAL A 231 -1.58 11.61 -3.36
C VAL A 231 -1.44 11.92 -1.87
N VAL A 232 -0.63 11.15 -1.16
CA VAL A 232 -0.16 11.49 0.19
C VAL A 232 1.19 12.19 0.08
N ASN A 233 1.19 13.49 0.36
CA ASN A 233 2.39 14.31 0.35
C ASN A 233 2.99 14.36 1.75
N THR A 234 4.26 14.00 1.90
CA THR A 234 4.99 14.18 3.15
C THR A 234 6.48 14.43 2.88
N THR A 235 7.12 15.22 3.73
CA THR A 235 8.57 15.40 3.66
C THR A 235 9.24 14.32 4.48
N LEU A 236 9.72 13.28 3.80
CA LEU A 236 10.56 12.24 4.40
C LEU A 236 11.94 12.82 4.74
N GLY A 237 12.04 13.44 5.91
CA GLY A 237 13.31 13.78 6.52
C GLY A 237 13.91 12.55 7.22
N ILE A 238 15.22 12.51 7.41
CA ILE A 238 15.79 11.69 8.48
C ILE A 238 15.14 12.25 9.74
N ALA A 239 14.18 11.51 10.33
CA ALA A 239 13.59 11.87 11.60
C ALA A 239 14.75 12.20 12.53
N ASN A 240 14.92 13.48 12.85
CA ASN A 240 15.94 13.91 13.79
C ASN A 240 15.36 13.57 15.17
N ARG A 241 15.21 12.27 15.43
CA ARG A 241 14.81 11.69 16.71
C ARG A 241 15.74 12.31 17.72
N ASP A 242 15.25 13.30 18.46
CA ASP A 242 15.98 14.12 19.43
C ASP A 242 17.46 13.78 19.44
N ALA A 243 18.22 14.32 18.46
CA ALA A 243 19.61 13.90 18.24
C ALA A 243 20.30 13.80 19.59
N ILE A 244 20.66 12.57 20.01
CA ILE A 244 21.14 12.31 21.37
C ILE A 244 22.18 13.38 21.68
N LYS A 245 21.86 14.28 22.61
CA LYS A 245 22.70 15.44 22.89
C LYS A 245 23.95 14.93 23.58
N VAL A 246 24.98 14.75 22.77
CA VAL A 246 26.29 14.29 23.20
C VAL A 246 27.33 15.35 22.93
N LYS A 247 28.09 15.69 23.97
CA LYS A 247 29.31 16.49 23.87
C LYS A 247 30.50 15.55 23.95
N VAL A 248 31.43 15.71 23.01
CA VAL A 248 32.71 14.97 22.98
C VAL A 248 33.82 15.99 22.90
N PHE A 249 34.69 16.05 23.90
CA PHE A 249 35.74 17.05 24.00
C PHE A 249 36.95 16.54 24.80
N PRO A 250 38.16 17.10 24.60
CA PRO A 250 38.48 18.04 23.52
C PRO A 250 38.46 17.32 22.16
N ASN A 251 38.22 18.07 21.10
CA ASN A 251 38.44 17.61 19.73
C ASN A 251 39.09 18.77 18.98
N PRO A 252 40.38 18.69 18.60
CA PRO A 252 41.30 17.53 18.70
C PRO A 252 41.72 17.14 20.12
N VAL A 253 42.15 15.89 20.30
CA VAL A 253 42.55 15.29 21.60
C VAL A 253 43.94 14.65 21.54
N SER A 254 44.68 14.68 22.66
CA SER A 254 46.00 14.04 22.79
C SER A 254 46.01 12.76 23.63
N GLU A 255 45.27 12.71 24.74
CA GLU A 255 45.33 11.58 25.69
C GLU A 255 43.93 11.13 26.11
N THR A 256 43.13 12.01 26.71
CA THR A 256 41.82 11.65 27.26
C THR A 256 40.68 12.39 26.54
N VAL A 257 39.65 11.64 26.16
CA VAL A 257 38.37 12.16 25.63
C VAL A 257 37.32 12.13 26.73
N PHE A 258 36.63 13.25 26.93
CA PHE A 258 35.45 13.37 27.78
C PHE A 258 34.19 13.29 26.93
N VAL A 259 33.24 12.47 27.38
CA VAL A 259 31.95 12.27 26.71
C VAL A 259 30.85 12.54 27.72
N GLU A 260 29.97 13.49 27.41
CA GLU A 260 28.77 13.81 28.19
C GLU A 260 27.53 13.57 27.35
N ALA A 261 26.51 12.94 27.93
CA ALA A 261 25.23 12.67 27.28
C ALA A 261 24.03 13.08 28.15
N GLU A 262 22.90 13.34 27.51
CA GLU A 262 21.63 13.62 28.18
C GLU A 262 21.01 12.38 28.86
N TYR A 263 21.48 11.17 28.55
CA TYR A 263 21.00 9.90 29.12
C TYR A 263 22.19 9.06 29.58
N ALA A 264 21.94 8.04 30.40
CA ALA A 264 22.97 7.10 30.84
C ALA A 264 23.57 6.40 29.61
N ILE A 265 24.89 6.36 29.59
CA ILE A 265 25.68 5.76 28.52
C ILE A 265 25.72 4.26 28.81
N GLU A 266 25.17 3.44 27.91
CA GLU A 266 25.18 1.99 28.05
C GLU A 266 26.49 1.40 27.52
N ASN A 267 26.97 1.95 26.40
CA ASN A 267 28.18 1.46 25.73
C ASN A 267 28.87 2.57 24.93
N ILE A 268 30.20 2.53 24.90
CA ILE A 268 31.01 3.32 23.97
C ILE A 268 31.95 2.39 23.20
N GLU A 269 31.94 2.55 21.88
CA GLU A 269 32.86 1.92 20.95
C GLU A 269 33.70 2.97 20.24
N ILE A 270 34.99 2.72 20.04
CA ILE A 270 35.86 3.54 19.20
C ILE A 270 36.38 2.67 18.06
N THR A 271 36.19 3.14 16.83
CA THR A 271 36.70 2.49 15.62
C THR A 271 37.66 3.40 14.85
N ASP A 272 38.58 2.79 14.10
CA ASP A 272 39.39 3.53 13.11
C ASP A 272 38.63 3.79 11.80
N ASN A 273 39.32 4.38 10.81
CA ASN A 273 38.77 4.69 9.49
C ASN A 273 38.41 3.46 8.64
N SER A 274 38.88 2.27 9.03
CA SER A 274 38.56 1.00 8.39
C SER A 274 37.39 0.27 9.07
N GLY A 275 36.83 0.86 10.14
CA GLY A 275 35.77 0.25 10.94
C GLY A 275 36.26 -0.80 11.94
N ARG A 276 37.58 -0.96 12.11
CA ARG A 276 38.14 -1.88 13.10
C ARG A 276 37.91 -1.32 14.50
N LEU A 277 37.34 -2.16 15.38
CA LEU A 277 37.08 -1.84 16.78
C LEU A 277 38.39 -1.79 17.57
N LEU A 278 38.65 -0.66 18.22
CA LEU A 278 39.85 -0.39 19.02
C LEU A 278 39.55 -0.31 20.52
N PHE A 279 38.34 0.12 20.86
CA PHE A 279 37.88 0.24 22.24
C PHE A 279 36.40 -0.12 22.29
N SER A 280 35.99 -0.86 23.33
CA SER A 280 34.58 -1.07 23.65
C SER A 280 34.44 -1.24 25.16
N LYS A 281 33.53 -0.47 25.77
CA LYS A 281 33.27 -0.54 27.20
C LYS A 281 31.86 -0.08 27.54
N SER A 282 31.21 -0.86 28.41
CA SER A 282 29.92 -0.51 28.99
C SER A 282 30.05 0.44 30.17
N TYR A 283 29.05 1.30 30.33
CA TYR A 283 28.94 2.28 31.40
C TYR A 283 27.52 2.30 31.97
N ASN A 284 27.30 3.11 33.00
CA ASN A 284 25.96 3.48 33.48
C ASN A 284 25.91 4.94 33.94
N ASP A 285 26.88 5.74 33.49
CA ASP A 285 27.05 7.14 33.85
C ASP A 285 26.60 8.05 32.70
N ARG A 286 26.32 9.32 33.00
CA ARG A 286 26.00 10.34 31.99
C ARG A 286 27.23 11.09 31.48
N ALA A 287 28.37 10.90 32.12
CA ALA A 287 29.64 11.50 31.78
C ALA A 287 30.77 10.51 32.05
N VAL A 288 31.66 10.33 31.07
CA VAL A 288 32.78 9.38 31.16
C VAL A 288 34.04 9.95 30.52
N SER A 289 35.19 9.49 31.00
CA SER A 289 36.51 9.80 30.42
C SER A 289 37.13 8.53 29.84
N ILE A 290 37.66 8.63 28.63
CA ILE A 290 38.27 7.52 27.89
C ILE A 290 39.72 7.88 27.58
N ASP A 291 40.64 7.03 28.02
CA ASP A 291 42.05 7.14 27.66
C ASP A 291 42.27 6.54 26.27
N ILE A 292 42.82 7.36 25.37
CA ILE A 292 43.20 7.02 24.00
C ILE A 292 44.68 7.36 23.72
N SER A 293 45.49 7.51 24.76
CA SER A 293 46.92 7.85 24.66
C SER A 293 47.71 6.84 23.82
N GLU A 294 47.31 5.56 23.86
CA GLU A 294 47.92 4.48 23.07
C GLU A 294 47.51 4.48 21.59
N LEU A 295 46.51 5.28 21.19
CA LEU A 295 46.08 5.37 19.80
C LEU A 295 47.01 6.26 18.99
N ALA A 296 47.37 5.81 17.79
CA ALA A 296 48.15 6.60 16.85
C ALA A 296 47.40 7.87 16.41
N ASN A 297 48.13 8.87 15.94
CA ASN A 297 47.53 10.10 15.40
C ASN A 297 46.67 9.80 14.17
N GLY A 298 45.43 10.29 14.17
CA GLY A 298 44.46 9.90 13.15
C GLY A 298 43.03 10.33 13.42
N ILE A 299 42.12 9.84 12.57
CA ILE A 299 40.68 10.05 12.70
C ILE A 299 40.05 8.76 13.24
N TYR A 300 39.22 8.92 14.25
CA TYR A 300 38.47 7.85 14.89
C TYR A 300 36.98 8.20 14.96
N PHE A 301 36.15 7.18 15.08
CA PHE A 301 34.72 7.32 15.25
C PHE A 301 34.32 6.73 16.60
N LEU A 302 33.76 7.56 17.47
CA LEU A 302 33.19 7.15 18.74
C LEU A 302 31.70 6.94 18.55
N LYS A 303 31.24 5.70 18.69
CA LYS A 303 29.83 5.35 18.76
C LYS A 303 29.42 5.24 20.21
N LEU A 304 28.45 6.04 20.61
CA LEU A 304 27.85 6.04 21.94
C LEU A 304 26.44 5.46 21.84
N THR A 305 26.09 4.56 22.76
CA THR A 305 24.76 3.96 22.87
C THR A 305 24.12 4.34 24.20
N THR A 306 22.84 4.70 24.17
CA THR A 306 21.98 4.96 25.33
C THR A 306 20.64 4.25 25.15
N VAL A 307 19.81 4.27 26.18
CA VAL A 307 18.39 3.87 26.11
C VAL A 307 17.57 4.57 25.01
N LYS A 308 18.01 5.74 24.53
CA LYS A 308 17.34 6.50 23.45
C LYS A 308 17.88 6.17 22.05
N GLY A 309 18.93 5.35 21.94
CA GLY A 309 19.54 4.95 20.68
C GLY A 309 21.06 5.16 20.65
N SER A 310 21.64 5.17 19.44
CA SER A 310 23.07 5.34 19.23
C SER A 310 23.41 6.60 18.43
N VAL A 311 24.56 7.21 18.72
CA VAL A 311 25.11 8.34 17.95
C VAL A 311 26.60 8.15 17.70
N VAL A 312 27.07 8.53 16.51
CA VAL A 312 28.50 8.49 16.14
C VAL A 312 29.07 9.90 16.12
N LYS A 313 30.24 10.09 16.74
CA LYS A 313 31.00 11.34 16.76
C LYS A 313 32.42 11.10 16.25
N LYS A 314 32.87 11.97 15.36
CA LYS A 314 34.25 11.97 14.86
C LYS A 314 35.19 12.56 15.91
N ILE A 315 36.31 11.90 16.15
CA ILE A 315 37.40 12.34 17.03
C ILE A 315 38.69 12.47 16.21
N GLN A 316 39.41 13.57 16.41
CA GLN A 316 40.74 13.76 15.82
C GLN A 316 41.82 13.64 16.91
N LYS A 317 42.65 12.59 16.83
CA LYS A 317 43.81 12.37 17.72
C LYS A 317 45.06 13.05 17.17
N ARG A 318 45.82 13.71 18.04
CA ARG A 318 47.11 14.36 17.74
C ARG A 318 48.21 13.96 18.72
#